data_AF-A0A497KNW5-F1
#
_entry.id   AF-A0A497KNW5-F1
#
_cell.length_a   1.000
_cell.length_b   1.000
_cell.length_c   1.000
_cell.angle_alpha   90.00
_cell.angle_beta   90.00
_cell.angle_gamma   90.00
#
_symmetry.space_group_name_H-M   'P 1'
#
loop_
_entity.id
_entity.type
_entity.pdbx_description
1 polymer ?
#
loop_
_entity_poly.entity_id
_entity_poly.type
_entity_poly.pdbx_seq_one_letter_code
_entity_poly.pdbx_strand_id
1 'polypeptide(L)'
;MFIDENENIISFVIDTELTPDAYSDLIRFLYRHYLLPQMNRFVNIISDNTSFISFVLPDPMATWWARVEFKAGNPIEVKITTRGPVPPETINRLKEDLFITVQLFEEHVRRSSFYFAWVEGEPVVLERGPQKRRNIIYRMFSESMLLFFVIFIAISLFLFMIFGPYTPILLVMLQLVIFLFSDKIIMRMGSWQITREKPAVHIFHYHLQHDEYREFRRRFNRETLMKIKAEIYERTLAVGRRVDCETANEVFSQYGFTCRPESMSTKVVNVYDIVRKVAEKFGLPIPKIVIANTIIPNAAASGPYPSRGIVLITSGLLVQLEDDEILSVIGHEFSHLKGRDPLMLFALTAAEYLLRVYVFWPFLFIFGYFYLFVALSAVYFIAKFFEAKADLEAAIKLGNPKTLAEALRKIGFRRLQFERMPTYRLQEWFGWDPHPPLYFRIARLERIKDVTSIKHPFIQSIKDNIAGFLEAFQLR
;
A
#
# COMPACT_ATOMS: atom_id res chain seq x y z
N MET A 1 34.33 -8.79 33.41
CA MET A 1 34.21 -8.07 32.12
C MET A 1 32.97 -7.20 32.24
N PHE A 2 33.14 -5.89 32.03
CA PHE A 2 32.24 -4.80 32.42
C PHE A 2 30.75 -5.08 32.14
N ILE A 3 29.94 -5.15 33.20
CA ILE A 3 28.47 -5.06 33.09
C ILE A 3 28.18 -3.57 32.93
N ASP A 4 27.78 -3.17 31.72
CA ASP A 4 27.34 -1.82 31.45
C ASP A 4 26.11 -1.51 32.33
N GLU A 5 26.26 -0.58 33.28
CA GLU A 5 25.22 -0.21 34.24
C GLU A 5 24.19 0.78 33.65
N ASN A 6 24.42 1.29 32.44
CA ASN A 6 23.56 2.30 31.83
C ASN A 6 22.35 1.68 31.11
N GLU A 7 21.16 2.11 31.49
CA GLU A 7 19.93 1.82 30.77
C GLU A 7 19.89 2.62 29.46
N ASN A 8 19.63 1.95 28.34
CA ASN A 8 19.43 2.60 27.06
C ASN A 8 17.93 2.75 26.78
N ILE A 9 17.50 3.95 26.39
CA ILE A 9 16.09 4.25 26.11
C ILE A 9 15.92 4.48 24.61
N ILE A 10 14.98 3.76 24.02
CA ILE A 10 14.63 3.87 22.61
C ILE A 10 13.14 4.17 22.53
N SER A 11 12.79 5.36 22.07
CA SER A 11 11.41 5.77 21.83
C SER A 11 11.11 5.84 20.34
N PHE A 12 9.91 5.46 19.95
CA PHE A 12 9.38 5.67 18.62
C PHE A 12 7.86 5.80 18.68
N VAL A 13 7.29 6.39 17.64
CA VAL A 13 5.85 6.58 17.50
C VAL A 13 5.31 5.69 16.39
N ILE A 14 4.04 5.31 16.49
CA ILE A 14 3.29 4.63 15.42
C ILE A 14 2.08 5.50 15.12
N ASP A 15 2.07 6.14 13.95
CA ASP A 15 0.91 6.90 13.49
C ASP A 15 -0.27 5.96 13.24
N THR A 16 -1.46 6.42 13.63
CA THR A 16 -2.67 5.61 13.61
C THR A 16 -3.90 6.46 13.33
N GLU A 17 -4.90 5.86 12.68
CA GLU A 17 -6.21 6.51 12.46
C GLU A 17 -7.25 6.07 13.51
N LEU A 18 -6.82 5.44 14.60
CA LEU A 18 -7.71 4.95 15.64
C LEU A 18 -8.39 6.09 16.40
N THR A 19 -9.69 5.92 16.58
CA THR A 19 -10.53 6.76 17.43
C THR A 19 -10.34 6.41 18.92
N PRO A 20 -10.55 7.35 19.86
CA PRO A 20 -10.30 7.14 21.29
C PRO A 20 -11.02 5.93 21.90
N ASP A 21 -12.22 5.62 21.44
CA ASP A 21 -13.01 4.47 21.89
C ASP A 21 -12.32 3.11 21.62
N ALA A 22 -11.50 3.05 20.57
CA ALA A 22 -10.77 1.85 20.17
C ALA A 22 -9.48 1.61 20.98
N TYR A 23 -9.01 2.56 21.80
CA TYR A 23 -7.74 2.41 22.53
C TYR A 23 -7.76 1.27 23.54
N SER A 24 -8.86 1.12 24.29
CA SER A 24 -9.01 0.01 25.23
C SER A 24 -9.07 -1.36 24.53
N ASP A 25 -9.65 -1.39 23.33
CA ASP A 25 -9.71 -2.58 22.49
C ASP A 25 -8.34 -2.92 21.92
N LEU A 26 -7.53 -1.93 21.54
CA LEU A 26 -6.15 -2.11 21.09
C LEU A 26 -5.29 -2.75 22.18
N ILE A 27 -5.36 -2.25 23.42
CA ILE A 27 -4.62 -2.82 24.56
C ILE A 27 -5.02 -4.28 24.79
N ARG A 28 -6.33 -4.56 24.80
CA ARG A 28 -6.84 -5.94 24.91
C ARG A 28 -6.42 -6.82 23.74
N PHE A 29 -6.39 -6.27 22.53
CA PHE A 29 -5.97 -6.97 21.32
C PHE A 29 -4.49 -7.34 21.39
N LEU A 30 -3.62 -6.40 21.79
CA LEU A 30 -2.19 -6.62 21.97
C LEU A 30 -1.93 -7.70 23.02
N TYR A 31 -2.62 -7.63 24.16
CA TYR A 31 -2.51 -8.67 25.18
C TYR A 31 -2.90 -10.05 24.64
N ARG A 32 -4.06 -10.17 23.98
CA ARG A 32 -4.61 -11.46 23.52
C ARG A 32 -3.87 -12.07 22.32
N HIS A 33 -3.44 -11.25 21.36
CA HIS A 33 -2.90 -11.73 20.08
C HIS A 33 -1.38 -11.68 20.01
N TYR A 34 -0.72 -10.86 20.84
CA TYR A 34 0.74 -10.77 20.85
C TYR A 34 1.37 -11.37 22.12
N LEU A 35 0.93 -10.94 23.30
CA LEU A 35 1.55 -11.36 24.56
C LEU A 35 1.11 -12.76 25.00
N LEU A 36 -0.20 -13.04 25.00
CA LEU A 36 -0.77 -14.29 25.49
C LEU A 36 -0.29 -15.55 24.73
N PRO A 37 -0.19 -15.55 23.38
CA PRO A 37 0.33 -16.72 22.65
C PRO A 37 1.81 -16.99 22.94
N GLN A 38 2.51 -16.03 23.54
CA GLN A 38 3.94 -16.07 23.83
C GLN A 38 4.23 -15.83 25.31
N MET A 39 3.32 -16.21 26.23
CA MET A 39 3.48 -15.96 27.68
C MET A 39 4.81 -16.47 28.24
N ASN A 40 5.39 -17.53 27.67
CA ASN A 40 6.68 -18.06 28.11
C ASN A 40 7.86 -17.13 27.77
N ARG A 41 7.67 -16.15 26.88
CA ARG A 41 8.71 -15.19 26.45
C ARG A 41 8.65 -13.86 27.20
N PHE A 42 7.52 -13.50 27.80
CA PHE A 42 7.31 -12.19 28.41
C PHE A 42 6.96 -12.31 29.89
N VAL A 43 7.49 -11.40 30.71
CA VAL A 43 7.25 -11.35 32.16
C VAL A 43 6.83 -9.94 32.59
N ASN A 44 6.34 -9.80 33.82
CA ASN A 44 5.95 -8.51 34.43
C ASN A 44 5.00 -7.70 33.54
N ILE A 45 3.93 -8.33 33.07
CA ILE A 45 2.90 -7.67 32.26
C ILE A 45 2.03 -6.82 33.18
N ILE A 46 2.02 -5.50 32.97
CA ILE A 46 1.24 -4.51 33.71
C ILE A 46 0.35 -3.78 32.70
N SER A 47 -0.95 -3.70 32.97
CA SER A 47 -1.91 -3.05 32.07
C SER A 47 -2.89 -2.23 32.91
N ASP A 48 -3.22 -1.03 32.44
CA ASP A 48 -4.34 -0.24 33.00
C ASP A 48 -5.68 -0.58 32.32
N ASN A 49 -5.67 -1.46 31.31
CA ASN A 49 -6.80 -1.88 30.46
C ASN A 49 -7.53 -0.75 29.72
N THR A 50 -6.97 0.46 29.70
CA THR A 50 -7.56 1.63 29.04
C THR A 50 -6.68 2.13 27.90
N SER A 51 -5.41 2.43 28.19
CA SER A 51 -4.51 3.07 27.23
C SER A 51 -3.06 2.65 27.39
N PHE A 52 -2.69 1.93 28.44
CA PHE A 52 -1.31 1.60 28.75
C PHE A 52 -1.10 0.11 29.01
N ILE A 53 -0.03 -0.42 28.42
CA ILE A 53 0.47 -1.76 28.73
C ILE A 53 2.00 -1.77 28.74
N SER A 54 2.59 -2.41 29.74
CA SER A 54 4.01 -2.64 29.85
C SER A 54 4.30 -4.13 30.04
N PHE A 55 5.42 -4.58 29.48
CA PHE A 55 5.89 -5.95 29.60
C PHE A 55 7.41 -6.01 29.45
N VAL A 56 8.02 -7.07 29.96
CA VAL A 56 9.48 -7.27 29.90
C VAL A 56 9.79 -8.52 29.09
N LEU A 57 10.74 -8.38 28.15
CA LEU A 57 11.39 -9.48 27.45
C LEU A 57 12.75 -9.76 28.13
N PRO A 58 12.87 -10.83 28.92
CA PRO A 58 14.16 -11.25 29.48
C PRO A 58 14.94 -12.12 28.49
N ASP A 59 16.27 -12.07 28.62
CA ASP A 59 17.17 -13.05 28.03
C ASP A 59 17.06 -14.41 28.76
N PRO A 60 17.05 -15.56 28.07
CA PRO A 60 17.06 -16.87 28.72
C PRO A 60 18.25 -17.10 29.65
N MET A 61 19.40 -16.47 29.38
CA MET A 61 20.60 -16.54 30.23
C MET A 61 20.68 -15.40 31.25
N ALA A 62 19.61 -14.59 31.37
CA ALA A 62 19.50 -13.44 32.26
C ALA A 62 20.61 -12.38 32.08
N THR A 63 21.23 -12.31 30.90
CA THR A 63 22.33 -11.37 30.62
C THR A 63 21.84 -9.97 30.25
N TRP A 64 20.61 -9.87 29.73
CA TRP A 64 19.97 -8.61 29.36
C TRP A 64 18.45 -8.69 29.52
N TRP A 65 17.78 -7.54 29.53
CA TRP A 65 16.33 -7.45 29.42
C TRP A 65 15.90 -6.20 28.67
N ALA A 66 14.72 -6.25 28.08
CA ALA A 66 14.08 -5.12 27.41
C ALA A 66 12.67 -4.93 27.95
N ARG A 67 12.40 -3.79 28.60
CA ARG A 67 11.06 -3.37 29.03
C ARG A 67 10.43 -2.54 27.95
N VAL A 68 9.23 -2.93 27.54
CA VAL A 68 8.39 -2.16 26.62
C VAL A 68 7.31 -1.46 27.42
N GLU A 69 7.11 -0.17 27.12
CA GLU A 69 6.00 0.66 27.58
C GLU A 69 5.24 1.09 26.33
N PHE A 70 3.98 0.68 26.22
CA PHE A 70 3.12 0.95 25.07
C PHE A 70 1.93 1.78 25.54
N LYS A 71 1.77 2.96 24.96
CA LYS A 71 0.68 3.89 25.27
C LYS A 71 -0.14 4.17 24.02
N ALA A 72 -1.38 3.72 24.02
CA ALA A 72 -2.36 3.97 22.98
C ALA A 72 -2.71 5.48 22.96
N GLY A 73 -2.80 6.01 21.75
CA GLY A 73 -3.04 7.43 21.48
C GLY A 73 -3.01 7.66 19.96
N ASN A 74 -3.09 8.93 19.56
CA ASN A 74 -2.85 9.34 18.19
C ASN A 74 -1.80 10.48 18.19
N PRO A 75 -0.51 10.19 17.96
CA PRO A 75 0.07 8.88 17.63
C PRO A 75 0.20 7.94 18.84
N ILE A 76 0.46 6.65 18.59
CA ILE A 76 0.80 5.67 19.64
C ILE A 76 2.26 5.87 20.04
N GLU A 77 2.51 5.95 21.35
CA GLU A 77 3.86 6.13 21.90
C GLU A 77 4.41 4.80 22.40
N VAL A 78 5.59 4.41 21.93
CA VAL A 78 6.28 3.20 22.39
C VAL A 78 7.67 3.56 22.90
N LYS A 79 7.97 3.11 24.12
CA LYS A 79 9.28 3.28 24.75
C LYS A 79 9.85 1.92 25.14
N ILE A 80 11.06 1.63 24.68
CA ILE A 80 11.80 0.42 25.00
C ILE A 80 12.99 0.83 25.86
N THR A 81 13.01 0.38 27.11
CA THR A 81 14.14 0.56 28.04
C THR A 81 14.90 -0.75 28.11
N THR A 82 16.18 -0.74 27.76
CA THR A 82 17.04 -1.93 27.72
C THR A 82 18.15 -1.84 28.75
N ARG A 83 18.58 -3.01 29.24
CA ARG A 83 19.75 -3.15 30.12
C ARG A 83 20.56 -4.37 29.71
N GLY A 84 21.88 -4.24 29.68
CA GLY A 84 22.82 -5.26 29.22
C GLY A 84 22.97 -5.29 27.69
N PRO A 85 23.75 -6.24 27.14
CA PRO A 85 24.08 -6.31 25.72
C PRO A 85 22.94 -6.89 24.88
N VAL A 86 21.84 -6.13 24.73
CA VAL A 86 20.70 -6.55 23.91
C VAL A 86 21.09 -6.57 22.43
N PRO A 87 20.90 -7.69 21.71
CA PRO A 87 21.15 -7.75 20.26
C PRO A 87 20.28 -6.73 19.51
N PRO A 88 20.83 -5.96 18.56
CA PRO A 88 20.06 -4.98 17.77
C PRO A 88 18.87 -5.62 17.03
N GLU A 89 19.01 -6.85 16.56
CA GLU A 89 17.95 -7.61 15.89
C GLU A 89 16.74 -7.83 16.80
N THR A 90 16.96 -8.01 18.12
CA THR A 90 15.89 -8.20 19.09
C THR A 90 15.04 -6.93 19.23
N ILE A 91 15.70 -5.76 19.29
CA ILE A 91 15.01 -4.46 19.37
C ILE A 91 14.22 -4.21 18.08
N ASN A 92 14.82 -4.45 16.92
CA ASN A 92 14.15 -4.29 15.63
C ASN A 92 12.95 -5.23 15.50
N ARG A 93 13.08 -6.49 15.96
CA ARG A 93 11.96 -7.44 15.97
C ARG A 93 10.82 -6.99 16.88
N LEU A 94 11.11 -6.46 18.08
CA LEU A 94 10.09 -5.91 18.97
C LEU A 94 9.36 -4.72 18.32
N LYS A 95 10.09 -3.80 17.68
CA LYS A 95 9.50 -2.67 16.95
C LYS A 95 8.55 -3.15 15.87
N GLU A 96 8.99 -4.08 15.03
CA GLU A 96 8.18 -4.63 13.95
C GLU A 96 6.96 -5.40 14.46
N ASP A 97 7.12 -6.21 15.51
CA ASP A 97 6.03 -6.97 16.11
C ASP A 97 4.92 -6.05 16.61
N LEU A 98 5.27 -4.99 17.33
CA LEU A 98 4.32 -4.00 17.82
C LEU A 98 3.64 -3.25 16.68
N PHE A 99 4.40 -2.79 15.69
CA PHE A 99 3.86 -2.13 14.51
C PHE A 99 2.85 -3.03 13.77
N ILE A 100 3.22 -4.28 13.48
CA ILE A 100 2.35 -5.24 12.80
C ILE A 100 1.12 -5.55 13.64
N THR A 101 1.25 -5.66 14.97
CA THR A 101 0.10 -5.88 15.86
C THR A 101 -0.90 -4.72 15.78
N VAL A 102 -0.41 -3.48 15.77
CA VAL A 102 -1.25 -2.29 15.57
C VAL A 102 -1.93 -2.33 14.20
N GLN A 103 -1.20 -2.60 13.12
CA GLN A 103 -1.77 -2.65 11.77
C GLN A 103 -2.83 -3.75 11.59
N LEU A 104 -2.65 -4.90 12.24
CA LEU A 104 -3.66 -5.97 12.28
C LEU A 104 -4.93 -5.53 13.02
N PHE A 105 -4.77 -4.82 14.14
CA PHE A 105 -5.90 -4.28 14.89
C PHE A 105 -6.63 -3.21 14.08
N GLU A 106 -5.91 -2.28 13.46
CA GLU A 106 -6.50 -1.28 12.57
C GLU A 106 -7.26 -1.94 11.42
N GLU A 107 -6.73 -2.99 10.78
CA GLU A 107 -7.47 -3.70 9.75
C GLU A 107 -8.76 -4.35 10.29
N HIS A 108 -8.73 -4.87 11.52
CA HIS A 108 -9.92 -5.38 12.20
C HIS A 108 -10.96 -4.27 12.41
N VAL A 109 -10.54 -3.11 12.91
CA VAL A 109 -11.35 -1.90 13.08
C VAL A 109 -11.91 -1.42 11.73
N ARG A 110 -11.11 -1.39 10.66
CA ARG A 110 -11.54 -1.00 9.31
C ARG A 110 -12.65 -1.89 8.79
N ARG A 111 -12.65 -3.19 9.12
CA ARG A 111 -13.70 -4.13 8.69
C ARG A 111 -15.04 -3.89 9.38
N SER A 112 -15.05 -3.32 10.59
CA SER A 112 -16.26 -2.92 11.32
C SER A 112 -16.55 -1.43 11.23
N SER A 113 -15.82 -0.67 10.41
CA SER A 113 -16.06 0.76 10.20
C SER A 113 -16.71 1.02 8.85
N PHE A 114 -17.28 2.22 8.67
CA PHE A 114 -17.65 2.70 7.34
C PHE A 114 -16.97 4.04 7.04
N TYR A 115 -16.72 4.26 5.75
CA TYR A 115 -16.01 5.41 5.24
C TYR A 115 -16.87 6.14 4.22
N PHE A 116 -16.95 7.46 4.34
CA PHE A 116 -17.48 8.32 3.30
C PHE A 116 -16.38 9.25 2.80
N ALA A 117 -16.07 9.14 1.51
CA ALA A 117 -15.18 10.07 0.82
C ALA A 117 -15.98 11.02 -0.08
N TRP A 118 -15.65 12.31 -0.10
CA TRP A 118 -16.23 13.31 -1.00
C TRP A 118 -15.16 14.16 -1.66
N VAL A 119 -15.48 14.70 -2.83
CA VAL A 119 -14.74 15.77 -3.49
C VAL A 119 -15.72 16.93 -3.66
N GLU A 120 -15.34 18.12 -3.23
CA GLU A 120 -16.22 19.29 -3.30
C GLU A 120 -16.65 19.58 -4.75
N GLY A 121 -17.95 19.77 -4.96
CA GLY A 121 -18.53 20.06 -6.28
C GLY A 121 -18.58 18.86 -7.23
N GLU A 122 -18.28 17.65 -6.78
CA GLU A 122 -18.46 16.40 -7.54
C GLU A 122 -19.70 15.62 -7.06
N PRO A 123 -20.31 14.78 -7.91
CA PRO A 123 -21.45 13.98 -7.50
C PRO A 123 -21.08 13.03 -6.36
N VAL A 124 -22.03 12.84 -5.45
CA VAL A 124 -21.89 11.91 -4.33
C VAL A 124 -21.91 10.47 -4.87
N VAL A 125 -20.77 9.79 -4.81
CA VAL A 125 -20.62 8.39 -5.22
C VAL A 125 -20.28 7.54 -3.99
N LEU A 126 -21.08 6.51 -3.67
CA LEU A 126 -20.72 5.58 -2.59
C LEU A 126 -19.47 4.78 -2.92
N GLU A 127 -18.81 4.32 -1.86
CA GLU A 127 -17.72 3.37 -1.98
C GLU A 127 -18.15 2.17 -2.82
N ARG A 128 -17.31 1.78 -3.77
CA ARG A 128 -17.47 0.49 -4.43
C ARG A 128 -17.02 -0.55 -3.41
N GLY A 129 -17.99 -1.20 -2.75
CA GLY A 129 -17.70 -2.40 -1.97
C GLY A 129 -17.01 -3.47 -2.84
N PRO A 130 -16.50 -4.57 -2.25
CA PRO A 130 -15.93 -5.70 -2.99
C PRO A 130 -17.02 -6.44 -3.79
N GLN A 131 -17.58 -5.77 -4.80
CA GLN A 131 -18.62 -6.27 -5.66
C GLN A 131 -17.98 -6.96 -6.85
N LYS A 132 -17.84 -8.27 -6.68
CA LYS A 132 -17.57 -9.33 -7.66
C LYS A 132 -18.36 -9.27 -8.99
N ARG A 133 -19.11 -8.23 -9.38
CA ARG A 133 -20.17 -8.43 -10.40
C ARG A 133 -20.42 -7.45 -11.53
N ARG A 134 -19.78 -6.28 -11.68
CA ARG A 134 -20.23 -5.39 -12.79
C ARG A 134 -19.20 -4.63 -13.63
N ASN A 135 -17.97 -4.39 -13.16
CA ASN A 135 -16.97 -3.74 -14.01
C ASN A 135 -15.83 -4.71 -14.34
N ILE A 136 -15.85 -5.26 -15.56
CA ILE A 136 -14.75 -6.07 -16.12
C ILE A 136 -13.41 -5.32 -15.96
N ILE A 137 -13.42 -4.00 -16.20
CA ILE A 137 -12.26 -3.12 -16.07
C ILE A 137 -11.69 -3.08 -14.63
N TYR A 138 -12.54 -3.18 -13.60
CA TYR A 138 -12.06 -3.20 -12.21
C TYR A 138 -11.54 -4.58 -11.79
N ARG A 139 -12.15 -5.66 -12.30
CA ARG A 139 -11.60 -7.03 -12.16
C ARG A 139 -10.21 -7.17 -12.79
N MET A 140 -9.93 -6.41 -13.87
CA MET A 140 -8.60 -6.34 -14.49
C MET A 140 -7.51 -5.84 -13.51
N PHE A 141 -7.89 -5.16 -12.42
CA PHE A 141 -6.94 -4.61 -11.45
C PHE A 141 -6.93 -5.35 -10.10
N SER A 142 -7.94 -6.19 -9.79
CA SER A 142 -8.19 -6.62 -8.41
C SER A 142 -8.38 -8.11 -8.13
N GLU A 143 -8.80 -8.96 -9.09
CA GLU A 143 -9.27 -10.31 -8.71
C GLU A 143 -8.62 -11.50 -9.43
N SER A 144 -8.28 -11.43 -10.73
CA SER A 144 -7.50 -12.47 -11.42
C SER A 144 -7.17 -12.08 -12.87
N MET A 145 -5.91 -12.23 -13.28
CA MET A 145 -5.49 -12.08 -14.68
C MET A 145 -6.05 -13.18 -15.60
N LEU A 146 -6.66 -14.24 -15.05
CA LEU A 146 -7.12 -15.41 -15.82
C LEU A 146 -8.15 -15.05 -16.89
N LEU A 147 -9.13 -14.20 -16.58
CA LEU A 147 -10.12 -13.79 -17.57
C LEU A 147 -9.48 -13.03 -18.74
N PHE A 148 -8.49 -12.18 -18.43
CA PHE A 148 -7.72 -11.46 -19.44
C PHE A 148 -6.93 -12.44 -20.32
N PHE A 149 -6.25 -13.41 -19.72
CA PHE A 149 -5.56 -14.47 -20.46
C PHE A 149 -6.51 -15.25 -21.37
N VAL A 150 -7.69 -15.64 -20.89
CA VAL A 150 -8.69 -16.35 -21.70
C VAL A 150 -9.14 -15.50 -22.90
N ILE A 151 -9.44 -14.21 -22.69
CA ILE A 151 -9.82 -13.29 -23.77
C ILE A 151 -8.67 -13.11 -24.77
N PHE A 152 -7.45 -12.92 -24.29
CA PHE A 152 -6.28 -12.75 -25.15
C PHE A 152 -5.93 -14.01 -25.95
N ILE A 153 -6.08 -15.20 -25.35
CA ILE A 153 -5.90 -16.48 -26.05
C ILE A 153 -6.96 -16.61 -27.15
N ALA A 154 -8.23 -16.29 -26.87
CA ALA A 154 -9.29 -16.33 -27.87
C ALA A 154 -9.02 -15.36 -29.04
N ILE A 155 -8.63 -14.11 -28.75
CA ILE A 155 -8.23 -13.13 -29.77
C ILE A 155 -7.02 -13.63 -30.55
N SER A 156 -6.02 -14.19 -29.88
CA SER A 156 -4.81 -14.73 -30.52
C SER A 156 -5.14 -15.87 -31.48
N LEU A 157 -5.99 -16.82 -31.10
CA LEU A 157 -6.41 -17.93 -31.96
C LEU A 157 -7.21 -17.42 -33.16
N PHE A 158 -8.13 -16.47 -32.93
CA PHE A 158 -8.91 -15.84 -34.00
C PHE A 158 -8.02 -15.13 -35.02
N LEU A 159 -7.08 -14.29 -34.56
CA LEU A 159 -6.13 -13.61 -35.44
C LEU A 159 -5.21 -14.59 -36.15
N PHE A 160 -4.81 -15.69 -35.49
CA PHE A 160 -3.98 -16.73 -36.11
C PHE A 160 -4.68 -17.43 -37.27
N MET A 161 -5.99 -17.68 -37.17
CA MET A 161 -6.75 -18.26 -38.29
C MET A 161 -6.80 -17.34 -39.52
N ILE A 162 -6.70 -16.02 -39.34
CA ILE A 162 -6.81 -15.04 -40.42
C ILE A 162 -5.44 -14.65 -40.98
N PHE A 163 -4.47 -14.39 -40.10
CA PHE A 163 -3.17 -13.78 -40.45
C PHE A 163 -1.98 -14.73 -40.31
N GLY A 164 -2.21 -15.95 -39.80
CA GLY A 164 -1.19 -17.00 -39.70
C GLY A 164 0.09 -16.51 -38.99
N PRO A 165 1.29 -16.70 -39.60
CA PRO A 165 2.57 -16.35 -38.99
C PRO A 165 2.75 -14.87 -38.62
N TYR A 166 1.96 -13.94 -39.15
CA TYR A 166 2.06 -12.51 -38.84
C TYR A 166 1.28 -12.10 -37.56
N THR A 167 0.52 -13.03 -36.98
CA THR A 167 -0.30 -12.80 -35.80
C THR A 167 0.45 -12.25 -34.59
N PRO A 168 1.64 -12.75 -34.22
CA PRO A 168 2.41 -12.20 -33.09
C PRO A 168 2.70 -10.70 -33.24
N ILE A 169 3.06 -10.25 -34.44
CA ILE A 169 3.32 -8.83 -34.74
C ILE A 169 2.04 -8.02 -34.57
N LEU A 170 0.91 -8.52 -35.08
CA LEU A 170 -0.38 -7.84 -34.94
C LEU A 170 -0.82 -7.72 -33.47
N LEU A 171 -0.58 -8.75 -32.66
CA LEU A 171 -0.87 -8.73 -31.22
C LEU A 171 -0.01 -7.68 -30.49
N VAL A 172 1.28 -7.59 -30.80
CA VAL A 172 2.17 -6.55 -30.25
C VAL A 172 1.68 -5.16 -30.65
N MET A 173 1.30 -4.97 -31.91
CA MET A 173 0.74 -3.69 -32.39
C MET A 173 -0.58 -3.34 -31.68
N LEU A 174 -1.47 -4.32 -31.48
CA LEU A 174 -2.71 -4.14 -30.73
C LEU A 174 -2.43 -3.73 -29.27
N GLN A 175 -1.48 -4.39 -28.61
CA GLN A 175 -1.07 -4.04 -27.25
C GLN A 175 -0.46 -2.63 -27.17
N LEU A 176 0.34 -2.24 -28.17
CA LEU A 176 0.87 -0.88 -28.26
C LEU A 176 -0.26 0.16 -28.36
N VAL A 177 -1.29 -0.11 -29.17
CA VAL A 177 -2.47 0.78 -29.26
C VAL A 177 -3.17 0.88 -27.90
N ILE A 178 -3.38 -0.24 -27.20
CA ILE A 178 -3.97 -0.23 -25.85
C ILE A 178 -3.11 0.63 -24.90
N PHE A 179 -1.79 0.47 -24.93
CA PHE A 179 -0.86 1.27 -24.15
C PHE A 179 -0.95 2.77 -24.45
N LEU A 180 -1.05 3.16 -25.72
CA LEU A 180 -1.18 4.58 -26.13
C LEU A 180 -2.47 5.26 -25.65
N PHE A 181 -3.49 4.46 -25.29
CA PHE A 181 -4.75 4.91 -24.71
C PHE A 181 -4.90 4.56 -23.22
N SER A 182 -3.84 4.11 -22.56
CA SER A 182 -3.83 3.74 -21.14
C SER A 182 -4.35 4.87 -20.23
N ASP A 183 -4.01 6.12 -20.54
CA ASP A 183 -4.48 7.31 -19.81
C ASP A 183 -6.01 7.41 -19.78
N LYS A 184 -6.66 7.16 -20.93
CA LYS A 184 -8.12 7.17 -21.05
C LYS A 184 -8.77 5.96 -20.37
N ILE A 185 -8.10 4.80 -20.38
CA ILE A 185 -8.60 3.58 -19.73
C ILE A 185 -8.60 3.76 -18.21
N ILE A 186 -7.47 4.18 -17.64
CA ILE A 186 -7.33 4.40 -16.19
C ILE A 186 -8.29 5.49 -15.70
N MET A 187 -8.51 6.56 -16.50
CA MET A 187 -9.47 7.60 -16.15
C MET A 187 -10.89 7.07 -15.92
N ARG A 188 -11.33 6.07 -16.71
CA ARG A 188 -12.65 5.45 -16.54
C ARG A 188 -12.78 4.60 -15.28
N MET A 189 -11.66 4.21 -14.67
CA MET A 189 -11.66 3.46 -13.41
C MET A 189 -11.96 4.36 -12.21
N GLY A 190 -11.65 5.65 -12.35
CA GLY A 190 -11.92 6.71 -11.39
C GLY A 190 -13.38 6.88 -11.00
N SER A 191 -13.57 7.51 -9.85
CA SER A 191 -14.85 8.03 -9.37
C SER A 191 -14.91 9.55 -9.50
N TRP A 192 -13.79 10.23 -9.22
CA TRP A 192 -13.67 11.68 -9.27
C TRP A 192 -12.35 12.09 -9.91
N GLN A 193 -12.35 13.26 -10.56
CA GLN A 193 -11.14 13.91 -11.05
C GLN A 193 -10.79 15.08 -10.13
N ILE A 194 -9.54 15.16 -9.70
CA ILE A 194 -9.03 16.26 -8.88
C ILE A 194 -8.44 17.34 -9.80
N THR A 195 -8.83 18.59 -9.55
CA THR A 195 -8.33 19.77 -10.27
C THR A 195 -7.90 20.85 -9.28
N ARG A 196 -7.40 21.97 -9.80
CA ARG A 196 -7.00 23.11 -8.95
C ARG A 196 -8.19 23.72 -8.22
N GLU A 197 -9.35 23.71 -8.84
CA GLU A 197 -10.61 24.25 -8.32
C GLU A 197 -11.26 23.31 -7.30
N LYS A 198 -10.97 22.00 -7.38
CA LYS A 198 -11.48 20.96 -6.49
C LYS A 198 -10.33 20.11 -5.95
N PRO A 199 -9.48 20.67 -5.08
CA PRO A 199 -8.16 20.10 -4.79
C PRO A 199 -8.18 19.00 -3.72
N ALA A 200 -9.22 18.97 -2.88
CA ALA A 200 -9.25 18.18 -1.66
C ALA A 200 -10.23 17.01 -1.71
N VAL A 201 -9.86 15.94 -1.03
CA VAL A 201 -10.72 14.79 -0.72
C VAL A 201 -11.03 14.83 0.77
N HIS A 202 -12.32 14.81 1.10
CA HIS A 202 -12.82 14.82 2.47
C HIS A 202 -13.22 13.40 2.85
N ILE A 203 -12.63 12.90 3.91
CA ILE A 203 -12.85 11.55 4.44
C ILE A 203 -13.54 11.70 5.78
N PHE A 204 -14.66 11.03 5.91
CA PHE A 204 -15.35 10.78 7.16
C PHE A 204 -15.23 9.30 7.48
N HIS A 205 -14.76 9.01 8.68
CA HIS A 205 -14.65 7.67 9.22
C HIS A 205 -15.49 7.59 10.48
N TYR A 206 -16.25 6.51 10.56
CA TYR A 206 -17.01 6.17 11.76
C TYR A 206 -16.77 4.72 12.15
N HIS A 207 -16.26 4.53 13.36
CA HIS A 207 -16.04 3.23 13.95
C HIS A 207 -17.35 2.68 14.54
N LEU A 208 -17.69 1.45 14.20
CA LEU A 208 -18.76 0.71 14.86
C LEU A 208 -18.14 -0.48 15.60
N GLN A 209 -18.66 -0.74 16.80
CA GLN A 209 -18.35 -1.98 17.50
C GLN A 209 -18.84 -3.17 16.67
N HIS A 210 -18.21 -4.34 16.85
CA HIS A 210 -18.46 -5.50 15.99
C HIS A 210 -19.93 -5.92 15.91
N ASP A 211 -20.65 -5.86 17.04
CA ASP A 211 -22.07 -6.21 17.09
C ASP A 211 -22.96 -5.15 16.45
N GLU A 212 -22.70 -3.87 16.74
CA GLU A 212 -23.37 -2.73 16.11
C GLU A 212 -23.16 -2.73 14.59
N TYR A 213 -21.97 -3.11 14.11
CA TYR A 213 -21.67 -3.19 12.68
C TYR A 213 -22.50 -4.25 11.96
N ARG A 214 -22.72 -5.41 12.58
CA ARG A 214 -23.56 -6.48 12.00
C ARG A 214 -25.01 -6.02 11.87
N GLU A 215 -25.53 -5.35 12.89
CA GLU A 215 -26.87 -4.76 12.85
C GLU A 215 -26.96 -3.64 11.81
N PHE A 216 -25.96 -2.75 11.78
CA PHE A 216 -25.85 -1.65 10.83
C PHE A 216 -25.89 -2.16 9.38
N ARG A 217 -25.09 -3.19 9.05
CA ARG A 217 -25.10 -3.80 7.70
C ARG A 217 -26.43 -4.45 7.33
N ARG A 218 -27.20 -4.96 8.30
CA ARG A 218 -28.53 -5.54 8.06
C ARG A 218 -29.59 -4.45 7.85
N ARG A 219 -29.48 -3.35 8.60
CA ARG A 219 -30.44 -2.24 8.59
C ARG A 219 -30.22 -1.26 7.44
N PHE A 220 -28.96 -0.98 7.10
CA PHE A 220 -28.56 0.01 6.11
C PHE A 220 -28.11 -0.64 4.81
N ASN A 221 -29.05 -0.71 3.87
CA ASN A 221 -28.72 -1.10 2.49
C ASN A 221 -27.91 0.00 1.78
N ARG A 222 -27.38 -0.31 0.60
CA ARG A 222 -26.56 0.62 -0.19
C ARG A 222 -27.30 1.91 -0.56
N GLU A 223 -28.60 1.86 -0.82
CA GLU A 223 -29.38 3.04 -1.19
C GLU A 223 -29.57 3.98 0.01
N THR A 224 -29.84 3.44 1.19
CA THR A 224 -29.93 4.22 2.43
C THR A 224 -28.59 4.88 2.75
N LEU A 225 -27.48 4.15 2.59
CA LEU A 225 -26.13 4.72 2.77
C LEU A 225 -25.83 5.83 1.75
N MET A 226 -26.30 5.73 0.50
CA MET A 226 -26.17 6.82 -0.48
C MET A 226 -26.93 8.06 0.01
N LYS A 227 -28.16 7.89 0.49
CA LYS A 227 -29.00 8.98 0.97
C LYS A 227 -28.38 9.68 2.17
N ILE A 228 -27.96 8.91 3.18
CA ILE A 228 -27.24 9.43 4.36
C ILE A 228 -26.00 10.21 3.92
N LYS A 229 -25.18 9.63 3.05
CA LYS A 229 -23.95 10.26 2.55
C LYS A 229 -24.24 11.56 1.79
N ALA A 230 -25.29 11.59 0.98
CA ALA A 230 -25.69 12.78 0.23
C ALA A 230 -26.24 13.87 1.16
N GLU A 231 -27.05 13.50 2.14
CA GLU A 231 -27.63 14.44 3.09
C GLU A 231 -26.56 15.10 3.98
N ILE A 232 -25.58 14.32 4.45
CA ILE A 232 -24.42 14.87 5.17
C ILE A 232 -23.67 15.86 4.28
N TYR A 233 -23.44 15.54 3.01
CA TYR A 233 -22.74 16.43 2.06
C TYR A 233 -23.49 17.75 1.85
N GLU A 234 -24.79 17.71 1.58
CA GLU A 234 -25.63 18.89 1.34
C GLU A 234 -25.67 19.83 2.56
N ARG A 235 -25.70 19.26 3.78
CA ARG A 235 -25.72 20.04 5.02
C ARG A 235 -24.34 20.58 5.44
N THR A 236 -23.25 20.06 4.89
CA THR A 236 -21.87 20.42 5.30
C THR A 236 -21.06 21.01 4.15
N LEU A 237 -20.44 20.15 3.33
CA LEU A 237 -19.49 20.54 2.30
C LEU A 237 -20.13 21.40 1.20
N ALA A 238 -21.39 21.17 0.85
CA ALA A 238 -22.09 21.97 -0.16
C ALA A 238 -22.28 23.45 0.26
N VAL A 239 -22.31 23.73 1.57
CA VAL A 239 -22.41 25.07 2.14
C VAL A 239 -21.07 25.59 2.68
N GLY A 240 -19.96 24.93 2.35
CA GLY A 240 -18.61 25.32 2.76
C GLY A 240 -18.27 25.05 4.23
N ARG A 241 -19.03 24.17 4.90
CA ARG A 241 -18.75 23.73 6.29
C ARG A 241 -18.02 22.40 6.29
N ARG A 242 -17.20 22.18 7.32
CA ARG A 242 -16.55 20.87 7.56
C ARG A 242 -17.59 19.86 8.03
N VAL A 243 -17.29 18.58 7.83
CA VAL A 243 -18.13 17.51 8.37
C VAL A 243 -17.90 17.43 9.88
N ASP A 244 -18.97 17.61 10.66
CA ASP A 244 -18.97 17.53 12.12
C ASP A 244 -19.96 16.46 12.62
N CYS A 245 -19.77 16.00 13.86
CA CYS A 245 -20.65 14.97 14.44
C CYS A 245 -22.03 15.52 14.75
N GLU A 246 -22.22 16.83 14.93
CA GLU A 246 -23.55 17.41 15.17
C GLU A 246 -24.45 17.20 13.95
N THR A 247 -23.97 17.63 12.78
CA THR A 247 -24.67 17.46 11.51
C THR A 247 -24.79 15.99 11.13
N ALA A 248 -23.73 15.18 11.34
CA ALA A 248 -23.79 13.75 11.10
C ALA A 248 -24.82 13.07 12.03
N ASN A 249 -24.92 13.49 13.30
CA ASN A 249 -25.89 12.99 14.26
C ASN A 249 -27.32 13.34 13.87
N GLU A 250 -27.57 14.56 13.40
CA GLU A 250 -28.89 14.96 12.90
C GLU A 250 -29.35 14.06 11.76
N VAL A 251 -28.46 13.76 10.82
CA VAL A 251 -28.78 12.86 9.71
C VAL A 251 -28.97 11.44 10.24
N PHE A 252 -28.01 10.90 10.99
CA PHE A 252 -28.09 9.54 11.51
C PHE A 252 -29.34 9.29 12.38
N SER A 253 -29.73 10.28 13.19
CA SER A 253 -30.88 10.16 14.10
C SER A 253 -32.19 9.99 13.34
N GLN A 254 -32.33 10.62 12.17
CA GLN A 254 -33.50 10.41 11.29
C GLN A 254 -33.62 8.96 10.81
N TYR A 255 -32.49 8.26 10.71
CA TYR A 255 -32.47 6.84 10.38
C TYR A 255 -32.39 5.94 11.62
N GLY A 256 -32.53 6.51 12.82
CA GLY A 256 -32.51 5.84 14.12
C GLY A 256 -31.14 5.26 14.49
N PHE A 257 -30.08 6.00 14.19
CA PHE A 257 -28.71 5.76 14.60
C PHE A 257 -28.15 7.02 15.31
N THR A 258 -27.34 6.86 16.35
CA THR A 258 -26.80 8.00 17.12
C THR A 258 -25.30 8.12 16.89
N CYS A 259 -24.82 9.31 16.47
CA CYS A 259 -23.40 9.61 16.34
C CYS A 259 -22.78 9.73 17.73
N ARG A 260 -21.71 8.97 17.99
CA ARG A 260 -20.83 9.16 19.13
C ARG A 260 -19.60 9.94 18.64
N PRO A 261 -19.30 11.13 19.17
CA PRO A 261 -18.13 11.91 18.76
C PRO A 261 -16.82 11.12 18.89
N GLU A 262 -16.73 10.27 19.91
CA GLU A 262 -15.54 9.46 20.19
C GLU A 262 -15.31 8.33 19.19
N SER A 263 -16.32 7.97 18.38
CA SER A 263 -16.23 6.95 17.34
C SER A 263 -16.05 7.54 15.94
N MET A 264 -15.91 8.87 15.83
CA MET A 264 -15.83 9.58 14.56
C MET A 264 -14.45 10.22 14.38
N SER A 265 -13.92 10.14 13.16
CA SER A 265 -12.76 10.92 12.74
C SER A 265 -13.00 11.52 11.35
N THR A 266 -12.33 12.64 11.06
CA THR A 266 -12.36 13.27 9.73
C THR A 266 -10.95 13.59 9.29
N LYS A 267 -10.68 13.40 8.00
CA LYS A 267 -9.39 13.67 7.37
C LYS A 267 -9.64 14.41 6.06
N VAL A 268 -8.90 15.49 5.83
CA VAL A 268 -9.00 16.26 4.57
C VAL A 268 -7.62 16.25 3.93
N VAL A 269 -7.53 15.64 2.75
CA VAL A 269 -6.26 15.53 2.03
C VAL A 269 -6.32 16.41 0.79
N ASN A 270 -5.43 17.40 0.70
CA ASN A 270 -5.29 18.21 -0.49
C ASN A 270 -4.40 17.48 -1.52
N VAL A 271 -5.04 16.58 -2.26
CA VAL A 271 -4.38 15.72 -3.24
C VAL A 271 -3.75 16.53 -4.37
N TYR A 272 -4.40 17.61 -4.82
CA TYR A 272 -3.85 18.46 -5.87
C TYR A 272 -2.50 19.07 -5.47
N ASP A 273 -2.40 19.61 -4.25
CA ASP A 273 -1.16 20.21 -3.77
C ASP A 273 -0.06 19.18 -3.54
N ILE A 274 -0.39 17.98 -3.06
CA ILE A 274 0.58 16.89 -2.93
C ILE A 274 1.16 16.54 -4.32
N VAL A 275 0.30 16.28 -5.30
CA VAL A 275 0.75 15.94 -6.66
C VAL A 275 1.50 17.10 -7.31
N ARG A 276 1.08 18.35 -7.11
CA ARG A 276 1.78 19.55 -7.60
C ARG A 276 3.20 19.62 -7.02
N LYS A 277 3.37 19.46 -5.71
CA LYS A 277 4.69 19.44 -5.05
C LYS A 277 5.59 18.36 -5.65
N VAL A 278 5.07 17.15 -5.88
CA VAL A 278 5.83 16.06 -6.52
C VAL A 278 6.20 16.42 -7.95
N ALA A 279 5.26 16.94 -8.74
CA ALA A 279 5.51 17.37 -10.12
C ALA A 279 6.62 18.42 -10.20
N GLU A 280 6.61 19.41 -9.30
CA GLU A 280 7.67 20.43 -9.17
C GLU A 280 9.03 19.80 -8.85
N LYS A 281 9.10 18.90 -7.87
CA LYS A 281 10.34 18.19 -7.49
C LYS A 281 10.91 17.32 -8.62
N PHE A 282 10.04 16.74 -9.44
CA PHE A 282 10.41 15.91 -10.58
C PHE A 282 10.67 16.72 -11.87
N GLY A 283 10.28 18.00 -11.91
CA GLY A 283 10.34 18.82 -13.12
C GLY A 283 9.41 18.30 -14.23
N LEU A 284 8.25 17.75 -13.85
CA LEU A 284 7.26 17.18 -14.77
C LEU A 284 5.98 18.02 -14.79
N PRO A 285 5.20 17.98 -15.88
CA PRO A 285 3.85 18.55 -15.86
C PRO A 285 2.97 17.79 -14.86
N ILE A 286 2.00 18.49 -14.26
CA ILE A 286 1.01 17.87 -13.38
C ILE A 286 0.17 16.90 -14.24
N PRO A 287 0.18 15.59 -13.94
CA PRO A 287 -0.63 14.62 -14.66
C PRO A 287 -2.10 14.79 -14.30
N LYS A 288 -2.99 14.09 -15.02
CA LYS A 288 -4.39 14.01 -14.58
C LYS A 288 -4.46 13.24 -13.27
N ILE A 289 -5.23 13.74 -12.32
CA ILE A 289 -5.34 13.14 -10.98
C ILE A 289 -6.75 12.57 -10.83
N VAL A 290 -6.83 11.29 -10.49
CA VAL A 290 -8.10 10.57 -10.40
C VAL A 290 -8.18 9.81 -9.09
N ILE A 291 -9.33 9.92 -8.41
CA ILE A 291 -9.60 9.17 -7.18
C ILE A 291 -10.51 7.98 -7.50
N ALA A 292 -10.09 6.77 -7.12
CA ALA A 292 -10.94 5.59 -7.09
C ALA A 292 -11.52 5.41 -5.68
N ASN A 293 -12.85 5.44 -5.56
CA ASN A 293 -13.50 5.27 -4.26
C ASN A 293 -13.59 3.78 -3.85
N THR A 294 -12.50 3.27 -3.26
CA THR A 294 -12.36 1.91 -2.71
C THR A 294 -11.43 1.93 -1.49
N ILE A 295 -11.77 1.15 -0.45
CA ILE A 295 -10.95 0.99 0.77
C ILE A 295 -9.63 0.25 0.58
N ILE A 296 -9.38 -0.39 -0.57
CA ILE A 296 -8.10 -1.06 -0.79
C ILE A 296 -7.03 0.00 -1.08
N PRO A 297 -6.00 0.15 -0.23
CA PRO A 297 -4.94 1.15 -0.41
C PRO A 297 -4.15 0.85 -1.68
N ASN A 298 -4.14 1.80 -2.61
CA ASN A 298 -3.33 1.69 -3.83
C ASN A 298 -3.11 3.07 -4.48
N ALA A 299 -1.99 3.20 -5.18
CA ALA A 299 -1.71 4.28 -6.12
C ALA A 299 -1.15 3.65 -7.40
N ALA A 300 -1.39 4.29 -8.54
CA ALA A 300 -0.79 3.85 -9.79
C ALA A 300 -0.62 5.03 -10.74
N ALA A 301 0.52 5.11 -11.41
CA ALA A 301 0.71 5.99 -12.56
C ALA A 301 0.65 5.24 -13.89
N SER A 302 0.10 5.89 -14.90
CA SER A 302 0.05 5.37 -16.27
C SER A 302 0.05 6.50 -17.30
N GLY A 303 0.04 6.12 -18.58
CA GLY A 303 0.04 7.05 -19.71
C GLY A 303 1.25 6.83 -20.63
N PRO A 304 1.13 7.22 -21.91
CA PRO A 304 2.17 6.96 -22.92
C PRO A 304 3.43 7.82 -22.74
N TYR A 305 3.30 8.99 -22.11
CA TYR A 305 4.39 9.92 -21.83
C TYR A 305 3.98 10.91 -20.72
N PRO A 306 4.93 11.57 -20.03
CA PRO A 306 4.63 12.41 -18.87
C PRO A 306 3.53 13.47 -19.06
N SER A 307 3.48 14.17 -20.20
CA SER A 307 2.44 15.18 -20.47
C SER A 307 1.04 14.60 -20.76
N ARG A 308 0.93 13.28 -20.98
CA ARG A 308 -0.32 12.50 -20.96
C ARG A 308 -0.35 11.50 -19.81
N GLY A 309 0.36 11.80 -18.73
CA GLY A 309 0.34 11.01 -17.51
C GLY A 309 -1.00 11.10 -16.79
N ILE A 310 -1.35 10.02 -16.09
CA ILE A 310 -2.45 9.95 -15.13
C ILE A 310 -1.94 9.30 -13.86
N VAL A 311 -2.39 9.80 -12.71
CA VAL A 311 -2.17 9.22 -11.40
C VAL A 311 -3.52 8.87 -10.81
N LEU A 312 -3.71 7.58 -10.51
CA LEU A 312 -4.87 7.03 -9.84
C LEU A 312 -4.54 6.83 -8.36
N ILE A 313 -5.37 7.33 -7.47
CA ILE A 313 -5.21 7.19 -6.01
C ILE A 313 -6.49 6.61 -5.44
N THR A 314 -6.42 5.60 -4.57
CA THR A 314 -7.63 5.08 -3.93
C THR A 314 -7.98 5.86 -2.66
N SER A 315 -9.26 5.95 -2.31
CA SER A 315 -9.66 6.50 -1.01
C SER A 315 -9.04 5.73 0.15
N GLY A 316 -8.89 4.41 0.04
CA GLY A 316 -8.18 3.58 1.03
C GLY A 316 -6.72 3.99 1.27
N LEU A 317 -6.02 4.49 0.24
CA LEU A 317 -4.64 4.99 0.42
C LEU A 317 -4.64 6.27 1.27
N LEU A 318 -5.58 7.18 0.98
CA LEU A 318 -5.74 8.45 1.70
C LEU A 318 -6.20 8.25 3.16
N VAL A 319 -6.87 7.13 3.44
CA VAL A 319 -7.33 6.64 4.76
C VAL A 319 -6.26 5.79 5.47
N GLN A 320 -5.08 5.58 4.89
CA GLN A 320 -4.06 4.77 5.58
C GLN A 320 -2.75 5.51 5.74
N LEU A 321 -2.47 6.44 4.85
CA LEU A 321 -1.22 7.18 4.80
C LEU A 321 -1.42 8.63 5.21
N GLU A 322 -0.42 9.19 5.87
CA GLU A 322 -0.29 10.61 6.14
C GLU A 322 0.17 11.38 4.91
N ASP A 323 0.01 12.70 4.90
CA ASP A 323 0.29 13.54 3.72
C ASP A 323 1.71 13.36 3.15
N ASP A 324 2.71 13.22 4.03
CA ASP A 324 4.12 13.01 3.62
C ASP A 324 4.37 11.59 3.09
N GLU A 325 3.65 10.59 3.61
CA GLU A 325 3.66 9.21 3.12
C GLU A 325 2.98 9.11 1.75
N ILE A 326 1.83 9.76 1.57
CA ILE A 326 1.15 9.89 0.28
C ILE A 326 2.09 10.57 -0.71
N LEU A 327 2.71 11.70 -0.34
CA LEU A 327 3.68 12.40 -1.18
C LEU A 327 4.83 11.49 -1.63
N SER A 328 5.34 10.65 -0.72
CA SER A 328 6.39 9.68 -1.01
C SER A 328 5.95 8.59 -2.00
N VAL A 329 4.75 8.03 -1.81
CA VAL A 329 4.16 7.04 -2.74
C VAL A 329 3.89 7.66 -4.11
N ILE A 330 3.35 8.87 -4.17
CA ILE A 330 3.17 9.59 -5.44
C ILE A 330 4.53 9.89 -6.09
N GLY A 331 5.58 10.17 -5.32
CA GLY A 331 6.95 10.30 -5.83
C GLY A 331 7.47 9.01 -6.50
N HIS A 332 7.18 7.85 -5.92
CA HIS A 332 7.47 6.55 -6.52
C HIS A 332 6.76 6.40 -7.88
N GLU A 333 5.45 6.67 -7.92
CA GLU A 333 4.65 6.63 -9.16
C GLU A 333 5.14 7.63 -10.23
N PHE A 334 5.60 8.82 -9.83
CA PHE A 334 6.17 9.81 -10.74
C PHE A 334 7.50 9.35 -11.34
N SER A 335 8.28 8.54 -10.62
CA SER A 335 9.52 7.95 -11.15
C SER A 335 9.23 7.04 -12.35
N HIS A 336 8.13 6.28 -12.31
CA HIS A 336 7.69 5.48 -13.46
C HIS A 336 7.29 6.33 -14.66
N LEU A 337 6.54 7.43 -14.44
CA LEU A 337 6.19 8.37 -15.51
C LEU A 337 7.44 8.98 -16.16
N LYS A 338 8.36 9.47 -15.33
CA LYS A 338 9.62 10.07 -15.77
C LYS A 338 10.46 9.09 -16.57
N GLY A 339 10.60 7.86 -16.05
CA GLY A 339 11.37 6.78 -16.66
C GLY A 339 10.72 6.18 -17.90
N ARG A 340 9.43 6.45 -18.12
CA ARG A 340 8.59 5.76 -19.12
C ARG A 340 8.66 4.24 -18.92
N ASP A 341 8.71 3.82 -17.66
CA ASP A 341 8.92 2.42 -17.30
C ASP A 341 7.85 1.48 -17.91
N PRO A 342 6.54 1.87 -17.97
CA PRO A 342 5.54 1.08 -18.68
C PRO A 342 5.86 0.83 -20.17
N LEU A 343 6.42 1.82 -20.88
CA LEU A 343 6.84 1.66 -22.28
C LEU A 343 8.07 0.76 -22.39
N MET A 344 9.03 0.89 -21.49
CA MET A 344 10.24 0.05 -21.46
C MET A 344 9.90 -1.41 -21.17
N LEU A 345 8.99 -1.66 -20.22
CA LEU A 345 8.49 -2.99 -19.90
C LEU A 345 7.66 -3.58 -21.05
N PHE A 346 6.85 -2.75 -21.72
CA PHE A 346 6.17 -3.16 -22.96
C PHE A 346 7.18 -3.57 -24.04
N ALA A 347 8.21 -2.75 -24.28
CA ALA A 347 9.22 -3.06 -25.29
C ALA A 347 10.00 -4.34 -24.95
N LEU A 348 10.37 -4.54 -23.68
CA LEU A 348 11.04 -5.75 -23.21
C LEU A 348 10.18 -7.00 -23.41
N THR A 349 8.91 -6.94 -23.00
CA THR A 349 7.97 -8.07 -23.11
C THR A 349 7.59 -8.37 -24.55
N ALA A 350 7.40 -7.34 -25.38
CA ALA A 350 7.17 -7.49 -26.82
C ALA A 350 8.37 -8.10 -27.53
N ALA A 351 9.59 -7.65 -27.23
CA ALA A 351 10.81 -8.20 -27.79
C ALA A 351 11.00 -9.67 -27.39
N GLU A 352 10.83 -10.00 -26.10
CA GLU A 352 10.88 -11.38 -25.63
C GLU A 352 9.85 -12.26 -26.35
N TYR A 353 8.61 -11.79 -26.47
CA TYR A 353 7.55 -12.53 -27.14
C TYR A 353 7.85 -12.80 -28.62
N LEU A 354 8.29 -11.78 -29.37
CA LEU A 354 8.61 -11.93 -30.80
C LEU A 354 9.84 -12.82 -31.01
N LEU A 355 10.91 -12.64 -30.22
CA LEU A 355 12.10 -13.50 -30.27
C LEU A 355 11.73 -14.95 -29.93
N ARG A 356 10.89 -15.16 -28.92
CA ARG A 356 10.40 -16.49 -28.56
C ARG A 356 9.70 -17.19 -29.72
N VAL A 357 8.83 -16.48 -30.44
CA VAL A 357 8.04 -17.07 -31.53
C VAL A 357 8.86 -17.25 -32.81
N TYR A 358 9.70 -16.29 -33.19
CA TYR A 358 10.39 -16.33 -34.49
C TYR A 358 11.81 -16.89 -34.45
N VAL A 359 12.49 -16.81 -33.31
CA VAL A 359 13.92 -17.19 -33.18
C VAL A 359 14.08 -18.40 -32.26
N PHE A 360 13.51 -18.35 -31.06
CA PHE A 360 13.72 -19.37 -30.03
C PHE A 360 12.67 -20.49 -30.03
N TRP A 361 11.81 -20.55 -31.06
CA TRP A 361 10.83 -21.63 -31.22
C TRP A 361 11.44 -23.04 -31.15
N PRO A 362 12.64 -23.32 -31.71
CA PRO A 362 13.27 -24.63 -31.56
C PRO A 362 13.60 -25.00 -30.10
N PHE A 363 13.94 -24.03 -29.26
CA PHE A 363 14.25 -24.26 -27.85
C PHE A 363 13.01 -24.68 -27.06
N LEU A 364 11.81 -24.23 -27.45
CA LEU A 364 10.56 -24.70 -26.85
C LEU A 364 10.33 -26.19 -27.09
N PHE A 365 10.74 -26.73 -28.23
CA PHE A 365 10.62 -28.18 -28.48
C PHE A 365 11.62 -29.01 -27.66
N ILE A 366 12.82 -28.47 -27.41
CA ILE A 366 13.89 -29.18 -26.69
C ILE A 366 13.68 -29.10 -25.18
N PHE A 367 13.43 -27.90 -24.65
CA PHE A 367 13.35 -27.62 -23.22
C PHE A 367 11.91 -27.53 -22.70
N GLY A 368 10.92 -27.58 -23.59
CA GLY A 368 9.49 -27.56 -23.22
C GLY A 368 9.12 -26.32 -22.40
N TYR A 369 8.29 -26.55 -21.38
CA TYR A 369 7.82 -25.51 -20.47
C TYR A 369 8.92 -24.92 -19.58
N PHE A 370 10.08 -25.58 -19.45
CA PHE A 370 11.19 -25.06 -18.63
C PHE A 370 11.76 -23.76 -19.21
N TYR A 371 11.88 -23.67 -20.56
CA TYR A 371 12.28 -22.43 -21.22
C TYR A 371 11.31 -21.28 -20.89
N LEU A 372 9.99 -21.55 -20.95
CA LEU A 372 8.97 -20.54 -20.66
C LEU A 372 9.05 -20.05 -19.21
N PHE A 373 9.29 -20.97 -18.27
CA PHE A 373 9.49 -20.63 -16.86
C PHE A 373 10.71 -19.71 -16.68
N VAL A 374 11.85 -20.04 -17.29
CA VAL A 374 13.08 -19.23 -17.19
C VAL A 374 12.90 -17.86 -17.83
N ALA A 375 12.35 -17.80 -19.05
CA ALA A 375 12.13 -16.55 -19.77
C ALA A 375 11.19 -15.61 -18.98
N LEU A 376 10.08 -16.13 -18.48
CA LEU A 376 9.12 -15.35 -17.69
C LEU A 376 9.74 -14.87 -16.38
N SER A 377 10.45 -15.75 -15.67
CA SER A 377 11.13 -15.40 -14.43
C SER A 377 12.19 -14.32 -14.65
N ALA A 378 12.92 -14.37 -15.77
CA ALA A 378 13.89 -13.32 -16.13
C ALA A 378 13.22 -11.97 -16.38
N VAL A 379 12.09 -11.93 -17.11
CA VAL A 379 11.34 -10.68 -17.34
C VAL A 379 10.84 -10.07 -16.04
N TYR A 380 10.23 -10.85 -15.15
CA TYR A 380 9.78 -10.36 -13.85
C TYR A 380 10.94 -9.94 -12.95
N PHE A 381 12.07 -10.66 -12.96
CA PHE A 381 13.26 -10.28 -12.22
C PHE A 381 13.85 -8.95 -12.73
N ILE A 382 13.86 -8.72 -14.04
CA ILE A 382 14.26 -7.42 -14.62
C ILE A 382 13.27 -6.31 -14.21
N ALA A 383 11.97 -6.60 -14.15
CA ALA A 383 10.98 -5.62 -13.70
C ALA A 383 11.25 -5.13 -12.26
N LYS A 384 11.78 -5.99 -11.37
CA LYS A 384 12.21 -5.61 -10.01
C LYS A 384 13.27 -4.50 -10.00
N PHE A 385 14.07 -4.36 -11.06
CA PHE A 385 15.05 -3.26 -11.18
C PHE A 385 14.38 -1.90 -11.39
N PHE A 386 13.27 -1.87 -12.12
CA PHE A 386 12.50 -0.64 -12.35
C PHE A 386 11.80 -0.17 -11.06
N GLU A 387 11.20 -1.10 -10.33
CA GLU A 387 10.58 -0.84 -9.02
C GLU A 387 11.59 -0.29 -8.00
N ALA A 388 12.74 -0.96 -7.88
CA ALA A 388 13.81 -0.50 -7.02
C ALA A 388 14.38 0.86 -7.48
N LYS A 389 14.47 1.11 -8.79
CA LYS A 389 14.86 2.42 -9.32
C LYS A 389 13.83 3.49 -8.93
N ALA A 390 12.54 3.20 -9.01
CA ALA A 390 11.48 4.14 -8.65
C ALA A 390 11.53 4.52 -7.16
N ASP A 391 11.76 3.57 -6.26
CA ASP A 391 11.99 3.83 -4.83
C ASP A 391 13.15 4.82 -4.61
N LEU A 392 14.24 4.59 -5.34
CA LEU A 392 15.46 5.38 -5.21
C LEU A 392 15.33 6.77 -5.81
N GLU A 393 14.71 6.90 -6.99
CA GLU A 393 14.43 8.20 -7.59
C GLU A 393 13.47 9.03 -6.74
N ALA A 394 12.45 8.41 -6.14
CA ALA A 394 11.56 9.07 -5.20
C ALA A 394 12.32 9.58 -3.97
N ALA A 395 13.15 8.73 -3.36
CA ALA A 395 14.02 9.13 -2.25
C ALA A 395 14.94 10.31 -2.62
N ILE A 396 15.58 10.27 -3.80
CA ILE A 396 16.47 11.33 -4.30
C ILE A 396 15.72 12.65 -4.53
N LYS A 397 14.55 12.59 -5.16
CA LYS A 397 13.81 13.79 -5.53
C LYS A 397 13.06 14.43 -4.37
N LEU A 398 12.61 13.63 -3.42
CA LEU A 398 11.82 14.10 -2.28
C LEU A 398 12.66 14.32 -1.02
N GLY A 399 13.80 13.64 -0.89
CA GLY A 399 14.75 13.79 0.22
C GLY A 399 14.42 12.97 1.47
N ASN A 400 13.32 12.21 1.48
CA ASN A 400 12.82 11.51 2.66
C ASN A 400 12.66 9.99 2.39
N PRO A 401 13.76 9.20 2.32
CA PRO A 401 13.68 7.76 2.08
C PRO A 401 12.93 6.98 3.17
N LYS A 402 13.04 7.44 4.43
CA LYS A 402 12.40 6.78 5.58
C LYS A 402 10.87 6.84 5.51
N THR A 403 10.31 7.97 5.08
CA THR A 403 8.87 8.16 4.92
C THR A 403 8.30 7.21 3.86
N LEU A 404 9.02 6.97 2.75
CA LEU A 404 8.61 5.94 1.78
C LEU A 404 8.67 4.53 2.39
N ALA A 405 9.69 4.24 3.20
CA ALA A 405 9.81 2.96 3.88
C ALA A 405 8.65 2.72 4.87
N GLU A 406 8.22 3.76 5.59
CA GLU A 406 7.06 3.74 6.49
C GLU A 406 5.75 3.52 5.73
N ALA A 407 5.54 4.23 4.62
CA ALA A 407 4.38 4.04 3.75
C ALA A 407 4.30 2.60 3.21
N LEU A 408 5.42 2.06 2.71
CA LEU A 408 5.53 0.67 2.25
C LEU A 408 5.24 -0.32 3.37
N ARG A 409 5.70 -0.04 4.59
CA ARG A 409 5.45 -0.86 5.78
C ARG A 409 3.96 -0.88 6.15
N LYS A 410 3.28 0.27 6.13
CA LYS A 410 1.84 0.37 6.40
C LYS A 410 1.02 -0.37 5.35
N ILE A 411 1.26 -0.13 4.06
CA ILE A 411 0.48 -0.76 2.98
C ILE A 411 0.71 -2.27 2.94
N GLY A 412 1.96 -2.72 3.08
CA GLY A 412 2.34 -4.11 2.85
C GLY A 412 2.57 -4.95 4.11
N PHE A 413 2.07 -4.52 5.28
CA PHE A 413 2.32 -5.20 6.56
C PHE A 413 1.99 -6.70 6.55
N ARG A 414 0.94 -7.13 5.84
CA ARG A 414 0.58 -8.56 5.69
C ARG A 414 1.66 -9.34 4.94
N ARG A 415 2.26 -8.76 3.90
CA ARG A 415 3.35 -9.38 3.14
C ARG A 415 4.61 -9.48 4.00
N LEU A 416 4.93 -8.44 4.77
CA LEU A 416 6.04 -8.44 5.72
C LEU A 416 5.93 -9.56 6.76
N GLN A 417 4.72 -9.89 7.22
CA GLN A 417 4.54 -11.02 8.15
C GLN A 417 5.02 -12.35 7.54
N PHE A 418 4.71 -12.61 6.27
CA PHE A 418 5.15 -13.83 5.59
C PHE A 418 6.65 -13.80 5.28
N GLU A 419 7.17 -12.65 4.85
CA GLU A 419 8.60 -12.44 4.54
C GLU A 419 9.53 -12.56 5.76
N ARG A 420 9.01 -12.75 6.97
CA ARG A 420 9.82 -13.13 8.14
C ARG A 420 10.39 -14.54 8.04
N MET A 421 9.73 -15.42 7.30
CA MET A 421 10.20 -16.79 7.11
C MET A 421 11.22 -16.83 5.95
N PRO A 422 12.43 -17.40 6.14
CA PRO A 422 13.45 -17.44 5.09
C PRO A 422 12.98 -18.12 3.79
N THR A 423 12.16 -19.17 3.90
CA THR A 423 11.58 -19.87 2.76
C THR A 423 10.68 -18.97 1.91
N TYR A 424 9.86 -18.14 2.55
CA TYR A 424 9.02 -17.17 1.88
C TYR A 424 9.85 -16.06 1.20
N ARG A 425 10.95 -15.60 1.82
CA ARG A 425 11.84 -14.60 1.18
C ARG A 425 12.37 -15.09 -0.16
N LEU A 426 12.80 -16.34 -0.24
CA LEU A 426 13.25 -16.96 -1.50
C LEU A 426 12.11 -17.06 -2.51
N GLN A 427 10.93 -17.51 -2.07
CA GLN A 427 9.75 -17.59 -2.94
C GLN A 427 9.36 -16.22 -3.52
N GLU A 428 9.41 -15.15 -2.74
CA GLU A 428 9.09 -13.79 -3.20
C GLU A 428 10.04 -13.27 -4.29
N TRP A 429 11.31 -13.66 -4.22
CA TRP A 429 12.29 -13.33 -5.25
C TRP A 429 12.02 -14.06 -6.57
N PHE A 430 11.59 -15.32 -6.52
CA PHE A 430 11.22 -16.12 -7.69
C PHE A 430 9.79 -15.88 -8.19
N GLY A 431 8.95 -15.25 -7.36
CA GLY A 431 7.57 -14.93 -7.69
C GLY A 431 7.50 -14.06 -8.94
N TRP A 432 6.50 -14.35 -9.78
CA TRP A 432 6.14 -13.52 -10.94
C TRP A 432 5.38 -12.26 -10.51
N ASP A 433 6.02 -11.50 -9.63
CA ASP A 433 5.63 -10.18 -9.15
C ASP A 433 6.73 -9.20 -9.58
N PRO A 434 6.40 -8.10 -10.29
CA PRO A 434 7.40 -7.12 -10.67
C PRO A 434 8.05 -6.44 -9.46
N HIS A 435 7.43 -6.47 -8.27
CA HIS A 435 7.98 -5.85 -7.08
C HIS A 435 9.04 -6.74 -6.42
N PRO A 436 10.21 -6.19 -6.03
CA PRO A 436 11.12 -6.87 -5.12
C PRO A 436 10.42 -7.16 -3.79
N PRO A 437 10.91 -8.14 -3.00
CA PRO A 437 10.40 -8.41 -1.66
C PRO A 437 10.36 -7.14 -0.80
N LEU A 438 9.31 -7.00 -0.01
CA LEU A 438 9.01 -5.77 0.70
C LEU A 438 10.04 -5.47 1.80
N TYR A 439 10.50 -6.49 2.52
CA TYR A 439 11.56 -6.37 3.53
C TYR A 439 12.85 -5.79 2.91
N PHE A 440 13.17 -6.19 1.68
CA PHE A 440 14.35 -5.72 0.96
C PHE A 440 14.19 -4.24 0.57
N ARG A 441 13.03 -3.85 0.03
CA ARG A 441 12.75 -2.45 -0.33
C ARG A 441 12.85 -1.52 0.88
N ILE A 442 12.21 -1.90 2.00
CA ILE A 442 12.23 -1.13 3.25
C ILE A 442 13.65 -1.02 3.80
N ALA A 443 14.35 -2.15 3.97
CA ALA A 443 15.71 -2.15 4.51
C ALA A 443 16.67 -1.32 3.63
N ARG A 444 16.49 -1.36 2.31
CA ARG A 444 17.28 -0.57 1.37
C ARG A 444 17.06 0.93 1.58
N LEU A 445 15.82 1.39 1.70
CA LEU A 445 15.49 2.79 1.94
C LEU A 445 16.02 3.28 3.30
N GLU A 446 15.88 2.48 4.35
CA GLU A 446 16.34 2.84 5.70
C GLU A 446 17.87 2.92 5.83
N ARG A 447 18.61 2.18 4.99
CA ARG A 447 20.08 2.25 4.92
C ARG A 447 20.59 3.54 4.27
N ILE A 448 19.76 4.27 3.52
CA ILE A 448 20.18 5.50 2.85
C ILE A 448 20.35 6.61 3.89
N LYS A 449 21.61 6.95 4.21
CA LYS A 449 21.96 8.07 5.09
C LYS A 449 22.12 9.38 4.34
N ASP A 450 22.72 9.31 3.15
CA ASP A 450 22.92 10.45 2.26
C ASP A 450 22.43 10.06 0.87
N VAL A 451 21.45 10.81 0.39
CA VAL A 451 20.81 10.55 -0.89
C VAL A 451 21.65 11.10 -2.06
N THR A 452 22.55 12.04 -1.79
CA THR A 452 23.40 12.70 -2.79
C THR A 452 24.56 11.83 -3.28
N SER A 453 24.92 10.79 -2.52
CA SER A 453 25.96 9.84 -2.90
C SER A 453 25.56 8.96 -4.10
N ILE A 454 24.28 8.95 -4.47
CA ILE A 454 23.70 8.04 -5.44
C ILE A 454 23.64 8.69 -6.82
N LYS A 455 24.67 8.45 -7.65
CA LYS A 455 24.80 9.08 -8.97
C LYS A 455 23.96 8.43 -10.08
N HIS A 456 23.82 7.10 -10.06
CA HIS A 456 23.14 6.33 -11.11
C HIS A 456 22.08 5.39 -10.52
N PRO A 457 20.83 5.86 -10.37
CA PRO A 457 19.80 5.11 -9.66
C PRO A 457 19.51 3.73 -10.26
N PHE A 458 19.46 3.63 -11.59
CA PHE A 458 19.17 2.36 -12.25
C PHE A 458 20.28 1.32 -12.07
N ILE A 459 21.55 1.72 -12.24
CA ILE A 459 22.70 0.82 -12.04
C ILE A 459 22.77 0.37 -10.58
N GLN A 460 22.53 1.29 -9.64
CA GLN A 460 22.49 0.97 -8.23
C GLN A 460 21.38 -0.04 -7.92
N SER A 461 20.17 0.16 -8.48
CA SER A 461 19.06 -0.79 -8.33
C SER A 461 19.34 -2.17 -8.88
N ILE A 462 20.05 -2.29 -10.02
CA ILE A 462 20.47 -3.60 -10.53
C ILE A 462 21.40 -4.30 -9.53
N LYS A 463 22.44 -3.59 -9.07
CA LYS A 463 23.40 -4.14 -8.10
C LYS A 463 22.72 -4.58 -6.81
N ASP A 464 21.86 -3.72 -6.27
CA ASP A 464 21.18 -3.97 -5.00
C ASP A 464 20.22 -5.17 -5.11
N ASN A 465 19.45 -5.30 -6.20
CA ASN A 465 18.55 -6.43 -6.38
C ASN A 465 19.31 -7.75 -6.55
N ILE A 466 20.41 -7.76 -7.31
CA ILE A 466 21.24 -8.96 -7.47
C ILE A 466 21.85 -9.36 -6.11
N ALA A 467 22.37 -8.39 -5.34
CA ALA A 467 22.89 -8.64 -4.01
C ALA A 467 21.81 -9.17 -3.06
N GLY A 468 20.63 -8.53 -3.01
CA GLY A 468 19.51 -8.97 -2.16
C GLY A 468 18.96 -10.34 -2.54
N PHE A 469 18.96 -10.68 -3.83
CA PHE A 469 18.64 -12.02 -4.30
C PHE A 469 19.64 -13.06 -3.81
N LEU A 470 20.94 -12.79 -3.92
CA LEU A 470 22.00 -13.69 -3.45
C LEU A 470 21.99 -13.85 -1.92
N GLU A 471 21.76 -12.76 -1.18
CA GLU A 471 21.61 -12.79 0.29
C GLU A 471 20.46 -13.71 0.71
N ALA A 472 19.36 -13.75 -0.05
CA ALA A 472 18.23 -14.62 0.25
C ALA A 472 18.60 -16.12 0.21
N PHE A 473 19.63 -16.53 -0.55
CA PHE A 473 20.14 -17.91 -0.55
C PHE A 473 21.09 -18.22 0.61
N GLN A 474 21.71 -17.19 1.18
CA GLN A 474 22.73 -17.35 2.23
C GLN A 474 22.14 -17.43 3.64
N LEU A 475 20.87 -17.05 3.81
CA LEU A 475 20.13 -17.16 5.07
C LEU A 475 19.82 -18.64 5.38
N ARG A 476 20.80 -19.33 5.99
CA ARG A 476 20.62 -20.57 6.75
C ARG A 476 20.29 -20.29 8.20
#